data_AF-A0A1I6FY22-F1
#
_entry.id   AF-A0A1I6FY22-F1
#
_cell.length_a   1.000
_cell.length_b   1.000
_cell.length_c   1.000
_cell.angle_alpha   90.00
_cell.angle_beta   90.00
_cell.angle_gamma   90.00
#
_symmetry.space_group_name_H-M   'P 1'
#
loop_
_entity.id
_entity.type
_entity.pdbx_description
1 polymer ?
#
loop_
_entity_poly.entity_id
_entity_poly.type
_entity_poly.pdbx_seq_one_letter_code
_entity_poly.pdbx_strand_id
1 'polypeptide(L)'
;MLRFFRRIRQNLLQENKFSKYLLYALGEILLVVIGILIALQINNWNEERKARDDEKATIRSLKLEFEKNLTDLGASIENVRDIKAAGELLLQHTGPGYTDGDINADSLISFTQRMVVWDPSLYTLSSIKNSGQLATLSNEELKLKLIEWESFYANLVDWCDFYVDGGEKYFQYLEENSIGRNFTAMRGARYGNSSFPGTNEALLREISFENKLVGRVTVNRFLMEFYEEAATRIEAIIELCQQYEE
;
A
#
# COMPACT_ATOMS: atom_id res chain seq x y z
N MET A 1 -13.79 -34.10 -51.03
CA MET A 1 -14.32 -32.78 -51.46
C MET A 1 -13.71 -32.27 -52.76
N LEU A 2 -12.38 -32.17 -52.92
CA LEU A 2 -11.73 -31.66 -54.14
C LEU A 2 -12.16 -32.31 -55.47
N ARG A 3 -12.42 -33.64 -55.51
CA ARG A 3 -12.85 -34.33 -56.75
C ARG A 3 -14.31 -34.02 -57.14
N PHE A 4 -15.16 -33.71 -56.17
CA PHE A 4 -16.58 -33.42 -56.39
C PHE A 4 -16.75 -32.01 -56.96
N PHE A 5 -16.12 -31.01 -56.32
CA PHE A 5 -16.08 -29.64 -56.81
C PHE A 5 -15.37 -29.52 -58.17
N ARG A 6 -14.34 -30.33 -58.43
CA ARG A 6 -13.64 -30.38 -59.73
C ARG A 6 -14.53 -30.86 -60.88
N ARG A 7 -15.44 -31.83 -60.63
CA ARG A 7 -16.33 -32.38 -61.66
C ARG A 7 -17.49 -31.43 -61.99
N ILE A 8 -18.01 -30.73 -60.98
CA ILE A 8 -18.98 -29.64 -61.14
C ILE A 8 -18.36 -28.48 -61.95
N ARG A 9 -17.09 -28.15 -61.69
CA ARG A 9 -16.32 -27.13 -62.43
C ARG A 9 -16.21 -27.41 -63.93
N GLN A 10 -15.93 -28.66 -64.28
CA GLN A 10 -15.77 -29.06 -65.69
C GLN A 10 -17.10 -29.01 -66.45
N ASN A 11 -18.21 -29.41 -65.82
CA ASN A 11 -19.53 -29.38 -66.46
C ASN A 11 -20.09 -27.95 -66.63
N LEU A 12 -19.82 -27.03 -65.70
CA LEU A 12 -20.29 -25.63 -65.79
C LEU A 12 -19.52 -24.79 -66.85
N LEU A 13 -18.26 -25.14 -67.13
CA LEU A 13 -17.44 -24.49 -68.17
C LEU A 13 -17.86 -24.91 -69.59
N GLN A 14 -18.44 -26.10 -69.78
CA GLN A 14 -18.91 -26.58 -71.08
C GLN A 14 -20.23 -25.94 -71.56
N GLU A 15 -21.03 -25.34 -70.68
CA GLU A 15 -22.38 -24.83 -71.00
C GLU A 15 -22.47 -23.30 -71.26
N ASN A 16 -21.37 -22.56 -71.42
CA ASN A 16 -21.40 -21.08 -71.57
C ASN A 16 -22.01 -20.33 -70.36
N LYS A 17 -22.07 -20.98 -69.18
CA LYS A 17 -22.67 -20.46 -67.94
C LYS A 17 -21.63 -19.82 -67.01
N PHE A 18 -20.73 -18.99 -67.56
CA PHE A 18 -19.64 -18.33 -66.81
C PHE A 18 -20.17 -17.57 -65.58
N SER A 19 -21.32 -16.91 -65.70
CA SER A 19 -21.97 -16.22 -64.58
C SER A 19 -22.33 -17.16 -63.42
N LYS A 20 -22.79 -18.38 -63.69
CA LYS A 20 -23.12 -19.36 -62.63
C LYS A 20 -21.87 -19.91 -61.94
N TYR A 21 -20.77 -20.03 -62.67
CA TYR A 21 -19.48 -20.43 -62.12
C TYR A 21 -18.90 -19.33 -61.20
N LEU A 22 -18.99 -18.07 -61.61
CA LEU A 22 -18.57 -16.92 -60.80
C LEU A 22 -19.37 -16.82 -59.50
N LEU A 23 -20.70 -16.97 -59.57
CA LEU A 23 -21.59 -17.02 -58.41
C LEU A 23 -21.24 -18.14 -57.43
N TYR A 24 -20.91 -19.34 -57.92
CA TYR A 24 -20.51 -20.46 -57.07
C TYR A 24 -19.15 -20.24 -56.40
N ALA A 25 -18.16 -19.73 -57.13
CA ALA A 25 -16.84 -19.42 -56.59
C ALA A 25 -16.90 -18.29 -55.55
N LEU A 26 -17.73 -17.27 -55.78
CA LEU A 26 -18.02 -16.22 -54.78
C LEU A 26 -18.68 -16.81 -53.52
N GLY A 27 -19.62 -17.73 -53.67
CA GLY A 27 -20.24 -18.44 -52.55
C GLY A 27 -19.22 -19.23 -51.71
N GLU A 28 -18.29 -19.94 -52.36
CA GLU A 28 -17.23 -20.70 -51.68
C GLU A 28 -16.25 -19.78 -50.92
N ILE A 29 -15.84 -18.67 -51.53
CA ILE A 29 -15.00 -17.66 -50.87
C ILE A 29 -15.72 -17.06 -49.66
N LEU A 30 -16.99 -16.67 -49.80
CA LEU A 30 -17.79 -16.15 -48.69
C LEU A 30 -17.90 -17.16 -47.54
N LEU A 31 -18.10 -18.44 -47.85
CA LEU A 31 -18.21 -19.50 -46.85
C LEU A 31 -16.88 -19.71 -46.10
N VAL A 32 -15.75 -19.67 -46.80
CA VAL A 32 -14.41 -19.71 -46.19
C VAL A 32 -14.17 -18.49 -45.31
N VAL A 33 -14.49 -17.28 -45.80
CA VAL A 33 -14.35 -16.03 -45.04
C VAL A 33 -15.18 -16.06 -43.76
N ILE A 34 -16.44 -16.50 -43.83
CA ILE A 34 -17.30 -16.69 -42.65
C ILE A 34 -16.67 -17.69 -41.67
N GLY A 35 -16.12 -18.80 -42.17
CA GLY A 35 -15.42 -19.78 -41.34
C GLY A 35 -14.22 -19.19 -40.59
N ILE A 36 -13.40 -18.38 -41.27
CA ILE A 36 -12.24 -17.70 -40.67
C ILE A 36 -12.71 -16.67 -39.62
N LEU A 37 -13.74 -15.87 -39.92
CA LEU A 37 -14.26 -14.88 -38.99
C LEU A 37 -14.82 -15.52 -37.72
N ILE A 38 -15.55 -16.62 -37.84
CA ILE A 38 -16.05 -17.37 -36.68
C ILE A 38 -14.88 -17.94 -35.86
N ALA A 39 -13.86 -18.50 -36.51
CA ALA A 39 -12.69 -19.03 -35.81
C ALA A 39 -11.93 -17.94 -35.04
N LEU A 40 -11.73 -16.77 -35.66
CA LEU A 40 -11.13 -15.60 -35.02
C LEU A 40 -11.99 -15.10 -33.85
N GLN A 41 -13.31 -15.05 -34.01
CA GLN A 41 -14.22 -14.60 -32.96
C GLN A 41 -14.20 -15.54 -31.74
N ILE A 42 -14.17 -16.86 -31.97
CA ILE A 42 -14.03 -17.86 -30.89
C ILE A 42 -12.68 -17.70 -30.17
N ASN A 43 -11.60 -17.46 -30.93
CA ASN A 43 -10.28 -17.25 -30.34
C ASN A 43 -10.23 -15.98 -29.47
N ASN A 44 -10.69 -14.85 -30.00
CA ASN A 44 -10.74 -13.58 -29.27
C ASN A 44 -11.60 -13.69 -28.01
N TRP A 45 -12.76 -14.36 -28.08
CA TRP A 45 -13.61 -14.56 -26.91
C TRP A 45 -12.93 -15.41 -25.82
N ASN A 46 -12.18 -16.44 -26.20
CA ASN A 46 -11.41 -17.25 -25.26
C ASN A 46 -10.22 -16.48 -24.65
N GLU A 47 -9.54 -15.64 -25.42
CA GLU A 47 -8.48 -14.75 -24.94
C GLU A 47 -9.02 -13.71 -23.96
N GLU A 48 -10.12 -13.04 -24.30
CA GLU A 48 -10.80 -12.09 -23.40
C GLU A 48 -11.27 -12.77 -22.11
N ARG A 49 -11.79 -14.00 -22.18
CA ARG A 49 -12.18 -14.75 -20.99
C ARG A 49 -10.98 -14.99 -20.08
N LYS A 50 -9.86 -15.48 -20.63
CA LYS A 50 -8.63 -15.72 -19.86
C LYS A 50 -8.10 -14.43 -19.23
N ALA A 51 -8.07 -13.33 -20.01
CA ALA A 51 -7.63 -12.04 -19.50
C ALA A 51 -8.49 -11.56 -18.32
N ARG A 52 -9.81 -11.72 -18.39
CA ARG A 52 -10.72 -11.40 -17.27
C ARG A 52 -10.50 -12.30 -16.05
N ASP A 53 -10.27 -13.60 -16.26
CA ASP A 53 -10.01 -14.54 -15.17
C ASP A 53 -8.69 -14.20 -14.45
N ASP A 54 -7.65 -13.86 -15.21
CA ASP A 54 -6.34 -13.43 -14.69
C ASP A 54 -6.45 -12.09 -13.94
N GLU A 55 -7.21 -11.13 -14.47
CA GLU A 55 -7.51 -9.86 -13.80
C GLU A 55 -8.22 -10.08 -12.46
N LYS A 56 -9.26 -10.93 -12.44
CA LYS A 56 -9.98 -11.27 -11.19
C LYS A 56 -9.07 -11.95 -10.16
N ALA A 57 -8.14 -12.80 -10.58
CA ALA A 57 -7.19 -13.44 -9.67
C ALA A 57 -6.18 -12.42 -9.11
N THR A 58 -5.75 -11.48 -9.95
CA THR A 58 -4.85 -10.39 -9.57
C THR A 58 -5.50 -9.45 -8.56
N ILE A 59 -6.75 -9.03 -8.80
CA ILE A 59 -7.50 -8.15 -7.90
C ILE A 59 -7.79 -8.83 -6.55
N ARG A 60 -8.07 -10.13 -6.56
CA ARG A 60 -8.19 -10.93 -5.32
C ARG A 60 -6.90 -10.90 -4.49
N SER A 61 -5.75 -11.04 -5.14
CA SER A 61 -4.44 -10.97 -4.47
C SER A 61 -4.17 -9.57 -3.93
N LEU A 62 -4.55 -8.54 -4.69
CA LEU A 62 -4.39 -7.14 -4.32
C LEU A 62 -5.24 -6.79 -3.09
N LYS A 63 -6.50 -7.23 -3.06
CA LYS A 63 -7.40 -7.09 -1.91
C LYS A 63 -6.78 -7.68 -0.64
N LEU A 64 -6.30 -8.93 -0.71
CA LEU A 64 -5.67 -9.60 0.44
C LEU A 64 -4.41 -8.86 0.93
N GLU A 65 -3.60 -8.35 0.00
CA GLU A 65 -2.44 -7.51 0.33
C GLU A 65 -2.86 -6.24 1.08
N PHE A 66 -3.87 -5.51 0.58
CA PHE A 66 -4.38 -4.30 1.21
C PHE A 66 -5.07 -4.56 2.55
N GLU A 67 -5.84 -5.64 2.70
CA GLU A 67 -6.46 -6.03 3.98
C GLU A 67 -5.40 -6.33 5.05
N LYS A 68 -4.33 -7.04 4.66
CA LYS A 68 -3.19 -7.27 5.55
C LYS A 68 -2.50 -5.95 5.93
N ASN A 69 -2.25 -5.10 4.94
CA ASN A 69 -1.62 -3.79 5.14
C ASN A 69 -2.43 -2.91 6.10
N LEU A 70 -3.76 -2.88 5.97
CA LEU A 70 -4.66 -2.15 6.86
C LEU A 70 -4.57 -2.65 8.31
N THR A 71 -4.51 -3.98 8.49
CA THR A 71 -4.39 -4.60 9.81
C THR A 71 -3.07 -4.20 10.48
N ASP A 72 -1.95 -4.28 9.75
CA ASP A 72 -0.63 -3.92 10.26
C ASP A 72 -0.51 -2.40 10.53
N LEU A 73 -1.17 -1.58 9.70
CA LEU A 73 -1.26 -0.13 9.88
C LEU A 73 -2.03 0.24 11.14
N GLY A 74 -3.15 -0.44 11.41
CA GLY A 74 -3.95 -0.23 12.63
C GLY A 74 -3.12 -0.41 13.90
N ALA A 75 -2.30 -1.47 13.96
CA ALA A 75 -1.37 -1.66 15.07
C ALA A 75 -0.34 -0.53 15.18
N SER A 76 0.15 -0.03 14.06
CA SER A 76 1.11 1.08 14.03
C SER A 76 0.49 2.40 14.51
N ILE A 77 -0.75 2.69 14.12
CA ILE A 77 -1.53 3.85 14.58
C ILE A 77 -1.68 3.83 16.11
N GLU A 78 -2.07 2.69 16.70
CA GLU A 78 -2.21 2.59 18.16
C GLU A 78 -0.88 2.86 18.88
N ASN A 79 0.23 2.30 18.38
CA ASN A 79 1.54 2.54 18.99
C ASN A 79 1.96 4.02 18.89
N VAL A 80 1.76 4.68 17.74
CA VAL A 80 2.05 6.12 17.59
C VAL A 80 1.15 6.95 18.49
N ARG A 81 -0.13 6.58 18.64
CA ARG A 81 -1.08 7.25 19.52
C ARG A 81 -0.62 7.23 20.98
N ASP A 82 -0.18 6.08 21.48
CA ASP A 82 0.35 5.94 22.83
C ASP A 82 1.63 6.77 23.01
N ILE A 83 2.52 6.79 22.02
CA ILE A 83 3.80 7.52 22.06
C ILE A 83 3.52 9.02 22.16
N LYS A 84 2.60 9.51 21.33
CA LYS A 84 2.14 10.89 21.34
C LYS A 84 1.52 11.24 22.70
N ALA A 85 0.65 10.39 23.25
CA ALA A 85 -0.02 10.64 24.53
C ALA A 85 0.98 10.73 25.69
N ALA A 86 2.01 9.89 25.71
CA ALA A 86 3.10 9.98 26.70
C ALA A 86 3.86 11.32 26.59
N GLY A 87 4.14 11.76 25.37
CA GLY A 87 4.79 13.06 25.13
C GLY A 87 3.92 14.25 25.50
N GLU A 88 2.62 14.22 25.20
CA GLU A 88 1.66 15.25 25.59
C GLU A 88 1.51 15.34 27.12
N LEU A 89 1.51 14.19 27.82
CA LEU A 89 1.50 14.17 29.28
C LEU A 89 2.77 14.78 29.88
N LEU A 90 3.95 14.46 29.31
CA LEU A 90 5.21 15.07 29.74
C LEU A 90 5.19 16.59 29.53
N LEU A 91 4.70 17.09 28.39
CA LEU A 91 4.58 18.53 28.11
C LEU A 91 3.65 19.27 29.08
N GLN A 92 2.63 18.61 29.63
CA GLN A 92 1.77 19.20 30.66
C GLN A 92 2.51 19.41 32.00
N HIS A 93 3.64 18.73 32.17
CA HIS A 93 4.44 18.73 33.39
C HIS A 93 5.81 19.37 33.19
N THR A 94 6.13 19.91 32.01
CA THR A 94 7.34 20.70 31.83
C THR A 94 7.15 22.11 32.41
N GLY A 95 8.22 22.63 33.03
CA GLY A 95 8.27 24.00 33.53
C GLY A 95 9.08 24.14 34.82
N PRO A 96 9.49 25.38 35.16
CA PRO A 96 10.32 25.64 36.34
C PRO A 96 9.63 25.28 37.66
N GLY A 97 8.28 25.21 37.67
CA GLY A 97 7.46 24.88 38.84
C GLY A 97 7.12 23.40 39.02
N TYR A 98 7.63 22.50 38.19
CA TYR A 98 7.39 21.06 38.31
C TYR A 98 7.78 20.53 39.70
N THR A 99 7.10 19.52 40.24
CA THR A 99 7.46 18.87 41.51
C THR A 99 7.82 17.42 41.28
N ASP A 100 8.96 16.99 41.82
CA ASP A 100 9.44 15.61 41.67
C ASP A 100 8.43 14.63 42.28
N GLY A 101 8.20 13.51 41.57
CA GLY A 101 7.23 12.48 41.94
C GLY A 101 5.79 12.68 41.46
N ASP A 102 5.48 13.79 40.76
CA ASP A 102 4.12 14.05 40.24
C ASP A 102 3.70 13.04 39.15
N ILE A 103 4.66 12.52 38.38
CA ILE A 103 4.44 11.57 37.27
C ILE A 103 5.57 10.54 37.21
N ASN A 104 5.32 9.42 36.54
CA ASN A 104 6.39 8.45 36.23
C ASN A 104 7.20 8.90 35.00
N ALA A 105 8.05 9.92 35.19
CA ALA A 105 8.81 10.54 34.10
C ALA A 105 9.73 9.55 33.38
N ASP A 106 10.43 8.66 34.12
CA ASP A 106 11.31 7.65 33.54
C ASP A 106 10.58 6.73 32.55
N SER A 107 9.38 6.27 32.91
CA SER A 107 8.58 5.43 32.03
C SER A 107 8.04 6.19 30.82
N LEU A 108 7.60 7.43 31.00
CA LEU A 108 7.05 8.24 29.92
C LEU A 108 8.14 8.66 28.92
N ILE A 109 9.30 9.11 29.40
CA ILE A 109 10.44 9.49 28.56
C ILE A 109 11.01 8.28 27.82
N SER A 110 11.00 7.09 28.43
CA SER A 110 11.36 5.85 27.71
C SER A 110 10.38 5.56 26.57
N PHE A 111 9.10 5.88 26.75
CA PHE A 111 8.09 5.63 25.74
C PHE A 111 8.22 6.58 24.54
N THR A 112 8.57 7.86 24.77
CA THR A 112 8.74 8.87 23.70
C THR A 112 9.95 8.61 22.78
N GLN A 113 10.91 7.79 23.22
CA GLN A 113 12.07 7.37 22.43
C GLN A 113 11.72 6.38 21.30
N ARG A 114 10.58 5.70 21.40
CA ARG A 114 10.19 4.68 20.43
C ARG A 114 9.87 5.31 19.09
N MET A 115 10.34 4.70 18.00
CA MET A 115 9.98 5.06 16.62
C MET A 115 9.20 3.91 16.00
N VAL A 116 8.00 4.20 15.53
CA VAL A 116 7.12 3.23 14.88
C VAL A 116 7.01 3.60 13.43
N VAL A 117 7.58 2.76 12.56
CA VAL A 117 7.49 2.91 11.10
C VAL A 117 6.71 1.72 10.57
N TRP A 118 5.62 2.02 9.86
CA TRP A 118 4.83 1.05 9.14
C TRP A 118 5.44 0.76 7.76
N ASP A 119 5.63 -0.52 7.45
CA ASP A 119 6.21 -1.02 6.20
C ASP A 119 5.26 -2.03 5.54
N PRO A 120 4.38 -1.60 4.61
CA PRO A 120 3.39 -2.46 3.97
C PRO A 120 3.99 -3.42 2.93
N SER A 121 3.28 -4.52 2.68
CA SER A 121 3.50 -5.31 1.46
C SER A 121 3.09 -4.53 0.22
N LEU A 122 3.99 -4.47 -0.76
CA LEU A 122 3.74 -3.87 -2.08
C LEU A 122 3.92 -4.89 -3.21
N TYR A 123 3.96 -6.18 -2.87
CA TYR A 123 4.31 -7.26 -3.80
C TYR A 123 3.35 -7.30 -4.99
N THR A 124 2.05 -7.35 -4.72
CA THR A 124 1.03 -7.48 -5.77
C THR A 124 0.93 -6.19 -6.57
N LEU A 125 0.88 -5.05 -5.92
CA LEU A 125 0.86 -3.74 -6.60
C LEU A 125 2.10 -3.56 -7.51
N SER A 126 3.29 -3.90 -7.02
CA SER A 126 4.53 -3.85 -7.80
C SER A 126 4.49 -4.80 -8.99
N SER A 127 3.94 -6.01 -8.81
CA SER A 127 3.75 -6.96 -9.90
C SER A 127 2.83 -6.41 -10.99
N ILE A 128 1.67 -5.85 -10.60
CA ILE A 128 0.68 -5.25 -11.53
C ILE A 128 1.30 -4.11 -12.35
N LYS A 129 2.14 -3.29 -11.72
CA LYS A 129 2.86 -2.20 -12.37
C LYS A 129 3.93 -2.70 -13.32
N ASN A 130 4.79 -3.60 -12.86
CA ASN A 130 5.93 -4.10 -13.64
C ASN A 130 5.50 -4.97 -14.82
N SER A 131 4.33 -5.62 -14.74
CA SER A 131 3.77 -6.44 -15.82
C SER A 131 3.01 -5.62 -16.87
N GLY A 132 2.76 -4.33 -16.63
CA GLY A 132 1.90 -3.48 -17.47
C GLY A 132 0.40 -3.72 -17.30
N GLN A 133 -0.01 -4.63 -16.41
CA GLN A 133 -1.42 -4.94 -16.13
C GLN A 133 -2.21 -3.73 -15.61
N LEU A 134 -1.54 -2.78 -14.95
CA LEU A 134 -2.19 -1.55 -14.47
C LEU A 134 -2.86 -0.78 -15.61
N ALA A 135 -2.25 -0.73 -16.79
CA ALA A 135 -2.78 0.01 -17.93
C ALA A 135 -4.03 -0.64 -18.55
N THR A 136 -4.20 -1.95 -18.35
CA THR A 136 -5.30 -2.75 -18.92
C THR A 136 -6.39 -3.08 -17.91
N LEU A 137 -6.29 -2.58 -16.67
CA LEU A 137 -7.29 -2.79 -15.63
C LEU A 137 -8.64 -2.22 -16.11
N SER A 138 -9.70 -3.04 -16.04
CA SER A 138 -11.00 -2.68 -16.60
C SER A 138 -11.78 -1.65 -15.76
N ASN A 139 -11.52 -1.57 -14.46
CA ASN A 139 -12.11 -0.58 -13.56
C ASN A 139 -11.21 0.65 -13.48
N GLU A 140 -11.63 1.70 -14.17
CA GLU A 140 -10.95 2.98 -14.24
C GLU A 140 -10.79 3.65 -12.86
N GLU A 141 -11.75 3.45 -11.95
CA GLU A 141 -11.70 4.02 -10.61
C GLU A 141 -10.65 3.34 -9.74
N LEU A 142 -10.62 2.00 -9.72
CA LEU A 142 -9.59 1.25 -9.01
C LEU A 142 -8.20 1.61 -9.54
N LYS A 143 -8.04 1.69 -10.88
CA LYS A 143 -6.79 2.10 -11.50
C LYS A 143 -6.33 3.48 -11.01
N LEU A 144 -7.24 4.46 -10.98
CA LEU A 144 -6.93 5.80 -10.48
C LEU A 144 -6.51 5.76 -9.00
N LYS A 145 -7.22 5.00 -8.16
CA LYS A 145 -6.88 4.85 -6.73
C LYS A 145 -5.52 4.22 -6.50
N LEU A 146 -5.11 3.25 -7.31
CA LEU A 146 -3.77 2.66 -7.22
C LEU A 146 -2.66 3.65 -7.61
N ILE A 147 -2.91 4.52 -8.60
CA ILE A 147 -1.96 5.58 -9.01
C ILE A 147 -1.85 6.66 -7.92
N GLU A 148 -2.99 7.08 -7.36
CA GLU A 148 -3.03 8.01 -6.22
C GLU A 148 -2.30 7.42 -5.01
N TRP A 149 -2.51 6.13 -4.74
CA TRP A 149 -1.84 5.40 -3.68
C TRP A 149 -0.32 5.40 -3.84
N GLU A 150 0.22 5.11 -5.03
CA GLU A 150 1.68 5.16 -5.24
C GLU A 150 2.27 6.54 -4.94
N SER A 151 1.59 7.60 -5.40
CA SER A 151 2.06 8.97 -5.20
C SER A 151 2.02 9.36 -3.72
N PHE A 152 0.93 9.00 -3.03
CA PHE A 152 0.77 9.20 -1.60
C PHE A 152 1.81 8.40 -0.80
N TYR A 153 2.00 7.12 -1.12
CA TYR A 153 2.91 6.24 -0.39
C TYR A 153 4.36 6.71 -0.52
N ALA A 154 4.79 7.16 -1.71
CA ALA A 154 6.11 7.75 -1.88
C ALA A 154 6.32 8.97 -0.95
N ASN A 155 5.31 9.83 -0.81
CA ASN A 155 5.36 10.96 0.12
C ASN A 155 5.40 10.51 1.58
N LEU A 156 4.60 9.50 1.94
CA LEU A 156 4.60 8.92 3.28
C LEU A 156 5.98 8.37 3.67
N VAL A 157 6.69 7.73 2.74
CA VAL A 157 8.05 7.22 2.96
C VAL A 157 9.02 8.37 3.31
N ASP A 158 8.96 9.49 2.57
CA ASP A 158 9.79 10.67 2.88
C ASP A 158 9.51 11.22 4.29
N TRP A 159 8.24 11.21 4.72
CA TRP A 159 7.86 11.60 6.08
C TRP A 159 8.29 10.61 7.15
N CYS A 160 8.27 9.31 6.86
CA CYS A 160 8.85 8.29 7.74
C CYS A 160 10.36 8.52 7.94
N ASP A 161 11.10 8.87 6.88
CA ASP A 161 12.53 9.17 6.99
C ASP A 161 12.77 10.42 7.85
N PHE A 162 12.00 11.50 7.64
CA PHE A 162 12.05 12.69 8.49
C PHE A 162 11.71 12.38 9.96
N TYR A 163 10.73 11.50 10.19
CA TYR A 163 10.34 11.03 11.52
C TYR A 163 11.46 10.28 12.23
N VAL A 164 12.17 9.40 11.50
CA VAL A 164 13.30 8.63 12.04
C VAL A 164 14.48 9.54 12.36
N ASP A 165 14.86 10.44 11.45
CA ASP A 165 15.95 11.41 11.68
C ASP A 165 15.68 12.32 12.89
N GLY A 166 14.44 12.79 13.03
CA GLY A 166 14.02 13.56 14.21
C GLY A 166 14.07 12.74 15.51
N GLY A 167 13.67 11.46 15.44
CA GLY A 167 13.74 10.53 16.56
C GLY A 167 15.17 10.21 16.99
N GLU A 168 16.09 10.04 16.04
CA GLU A 168 17.51 9.81 16.32
C GLU A 168 18.14 11.01 17.05
N LYS A 169 17.85 12.23 16.59
CA LYS A 169 18.31 13.47 17.27
C LYS A 169 17.75 13.61 18.69
N TYR A 170 16.53 13.14 18.92
CA TYR A 170 15.94 13.11 20.26
C TYR A 170 16.60 12.04 21.14
N PHE A 171 16.86 10.87 20.57
CA PHE A 171 17.56 9.78 21.25
C PHE A 171 18.96 10.19 21.69
N GLN A 172 19.76 10.79 20.79
CA GLN A 172 21.10 11.32 21.11
C GLN A 172 21.05 12.38 22.22
N TYR A 173 20.07 13.30 22.17
CA TYR A 173 19.87 14.27 23.26
C TYR A 173 19.65 13.56 24.61
N LEU A 174 18.84 12.50 24.64
CA LEU A 174 18.60 11.76 25.88
C LEU A 174 19.84 10.98 26.33
N GLU A 175 20.64 10.40 25.43
CA GLU A 175 21.90 9.75 25.81
C GLU A 175 22.84 10.70 26.56
N GLU A 176 22.88 11.97 26.17
CA GLU A 176 23.76 12.98 26.77
C GLU A 176 23.19 13.60 28.05
N ASN A 177 21.86 13.70 28.17
CA ASN A 177 21.21 14.51 29.21
C ASN A 177 20.40 13.70 30.23
N SER A 178 20.24 12.38 30.03
CA SER A 178 19.43 11.52 30.90
C SER A 178 20.23 10.43 31.61
N ILE A 179 19.63 9.85 32.64
CA ILE A 179 20.12 8.68 33.35
C ILE A 179 19.52 7.43 32.70
N GLY A 180 20.19 6.90 31.67
CA GLY A 180 19.66 5.79 30.87
C GLY A 180 19.32 4.51 31.65
N ARG A 181 20.03 4.23 32.75
CA ARG A 181 19.74 3.08 33.64
C ARG A 181 18.39 3.19 34.36
N ASN A 182 17.87 4.41 34.54
CA ASN A 182 16.59 4.64 35.20
C ASN A 182 15.40 4.45 34.25
N PHE A 183 15.61 4.44 32.93
CA PHE A 183 14.53 4.19 32.00
C PHE A 183 13.95 2.78 32.17
N THR A 184 12.62 2.70 32.09
CA THR A 184 11.93 1.42 32.00
C THR A 184 12.40 0.70 30.73
N ALA A 185 12.69 -0.58 30.87
CA ALA A 185 13.16 -1.46 29.83
C ALA A 185 12.44 -1.31 28.46
N MET A 186 13.17 -0.89 27.42
CA MET A 186 12.74 -1.20 26.05
C MET A 186 12.90 -2.70 25.83
N ARG A 187 11.85 -3.37 25.34
CA ARG A 187 11.84 -4.81 25.03
C ARG A 187 12.19 -5.72 26.22
N GLY A 188 11.89 -5.31 27.45
CA GLY A 188 12.00 -6.17 28.64
C GLY A 188 13.37 -6.26 29.31
N ALA A 189 14.42 -5.63 28.77
CA ALA A 189 15.73 -5.54 29.40
C ALA A 189 15.75 -4.54 30.58
N ARG A 190 15.74 -5.02 31.83
CA ARG A 190 15.86 -4.17 33.03
C ARG A 190 17.33 -4.04 33.45
N TYR A 191 17.86 -2.82 33.42
CA TYR A 191 19.25 -2.52 33.83
C TYR A 191 19.39 -2.10 35.31
N GLY A 192 18.25 -1.94 36.00
CA GLY A 192 18.16 -1.46 37.38
C GLY A 192 18.62 0.00 37.52
N ASN A 193 18.28 0.63 38.64
CA ASN A 193 18.54 2.06 38.84
C ASN A 193 20.04 2.38 38.83
N SER A 194 20.35 3.58 38.34
CA SER A 194 21.69 4.15 38.43
C SER A 194 22.12 4.34 39.88
N SER A 195 23.41 4.20 40.14
CA SER A 195 24.02 4.57 41.42
C SER A 195 24.47 6.04 41.47
N PHE A 196 24.39 6.75 40.34
CA PHE A 196 24.64 8.19 40.28
C PHE A 196 23.43 8.95 40.86
N PRO A 197 23.65 10.10 41.54
CA PRO A 197 22.56 10.91 42.07
C PRO A 197 21.74 11.55 40.95
N GLY A 198 20.45 11.77 41.20
CA GLY A 198 19.53 12.45 40.30
C GLY A 198 18.42 11.56 39.74
N THR A 199 17.49 12.20 39.04
CA THR A 199 16.31 11.59 38.40
C THR A 199 16.13 12.22 37.01
N ASN A 200 15.48 11.52 36.06
CA ASN A 200 15.15 12.13 34.76
C ASN A 200 14.04 13.18 34.87
N GLU A 201 13.37 13.28 36.02
CA GLU A 201 12.46 14.38 36.34
C GLU A 201 13.14 15.75 36.30
N ALA A 202 14.48 15.81 36.50
CA ALA A 202 15.24 17.04 36.30
C ALA A 202 15.06 17.62 34.88
N LEU A 203 14.91 16.77 33.86
CA LEU A 203 14.67 17.20 32.47
C LEU A 203 13.37 17.99 32.31
N LEU A 204 12.36 17.74 33.17
CA LEU A 204 11.07 18.44 33.09
C LEU A 204 11.18 19.93 33.42
N ARG A 205 12.30 20.36 34.02
CA ARG A 205 12.58 21.76 34.34
C ARG A 205 13.42 22.45 33.25
N GLU A 206 13.86 21.71 32.24
CA GLU A 206 14.78 22.19 31.21
C GLU A 206 14.03 22.64 29.95
N ILE A 207 14.20 23.91 29.56
CA ILE A 207 13.65 24.42 28.29
C ILE A 207 14.20 23.65 27.07
N SER A 208 15.42 23.13 27.16
CA SER A 208 16.02 22.31 26.12
C SER A 208 15.25 21.01 25.90
N PHE A 209 14.82 20.34 26.98
CA PHE A 209 14.01 19.14 26.92
C PHE A 209 12.61 19.44 26.39
N GLU A 210 11.96 20.51 26.89
CA GLU A 210 10.65 20.95 26.42
C GLU A 210 10.66 21.17 24.90
N ASN A 211 11.64 21.90 24.37
CA ASN A 211 11.77 22.15 22.93
C ASN A 211 11.93 20.85 22.12
N LYS A 212 12.76 19.92 22.61
CA LYS A 212 12.97 18.62 21.95
C LYS A 212 11.69 17.78 21.97
N LEU A 213 10.97 17.79 23.08
CA LEU A 213 9.74 17.05 23.26
C LEU A 213 8.59 17.61 22.41
N VAL A 214 8.46 18.95 22.31
CA VAL A 214 7.51 19.60 21.39
C VAL A 214 7.77 19.15 19.96
N GLY A 215 9.03 19.14 19.52
CA GLY A 215 9.42 18.62 18.21
C GLY A 215 8.98 17.16 18.05
N ARG A 216 9.31 16.30 19.02
CA ARG A 216 8.94 14.88 19.00
C ARG A 216 7.43 14.67 18.90
N VAL A 217 6.64 15.34 19.72
CA VAL A 217 5.16 15.24 19.71
C VAL A 217 4.58 15.74 18.38
N THR A 218 5.11 16.84 17.86
CA THR A 218 4.66 17.44 16.59
C THR A 218 4.87 16.47 15.42
N VAL A 219 6.05 15.87 15.29
CA VAL A 219 6.30 14.92 14.19
C VAL A 219 5.49 13.63 14.35
N ASN A 220 5.28 13.14 15.57
CA ASN A 220 4.35 12.01 15.80
C ASN A 220 2.91 12.36 15.35
N ARG A 221 2.46 13.61 15.53
CA ARG A 221 1.14 14.06 15.07
C ARG A 221 1.05 14.04 13.54
N PHE A 222 2.04 14.58 12.84
CA PHE A 222 2.07 14.52 11.38
C PHE A 222 2.08 13.08 10.86
N LEU A 223 2.91 12.21 11.44
CA LEU A 223 2.95 10.80 11.03
C LEU A 223 1.59 10.11 11.24
N MET A 224 0.90 10.40 12.36
CA MET A 224 -0.43 9.87 12.65
C MET A 224 -1.47 10.32 11.61
N GLU A 225 -1.44 11.59 11.19
CA GLU A 225 -2.32 12.11 10.12
C GLU A 225 -2.09 11.35 8.80
N PHE A 226 -0.82 11.12 8.42
CA PHE A 226 -0.51 10.30 7.25
C PHE A 226 -1.00 8.86 7.39
N TYR A 227 -0.88 8.25 8.58
CA TYR A 227 -1.35 6.87 8.78
C TYR A 227 -2.89 6.77 8.73
N GLU A 228 -3.60 7.75 9.25
CA GLU A 228 -5.08 7.82 9.14
C GLU A 228 -5.53 8.03 7.69
N GLU A 229 -4.83 8.89 6.93
CA GLU A 229 -5.08 9.05 5.50
C GLU A 229 -4.76 7.77 4.72
N ALA A 230 -3.68 7.08 5.06
CA ALA A 230 -3.31 5.81 4.46
C ALA A 230 -4.41 4.76 4.68
N ALA A 231 -4.91 4.64 5.92
CA ALA A 231 -6.00 3.71 6.24
C ALA A 231 -7.25 3.98 5.40
N THR A 232 -7.66 5.25 5.31
CA THR A 232 -8.83 5.67 4.49
C THR A 232 -8.65 5.29 3.01
N ARG A 233 -7.46 5.50 2.46
CA ARG A 233 -7.15 5.15 1.06
C ARG A 233 -7.15 3.64 0.83
N ILE A 234 -6.60 2.87 1.77
CA ILE A 234 -6.58 1.42 1.72
C ILE A 234 -8.02 0.86 1.75
N GLU A 235 -8.86 1.36 2.65
CA GLU A 235 -10.27 0.95 2.75
C GLU A 235 -11.02 1.16 1.43
N ALA A 236 -10.85 2.32 0.79
CA ALA A 236 -11.46 2.60 -0.51
C ALA A 236 -10.96 1.64 -1.61
N ILE A 237 -9.67 1.28 -1.60
CA ILE A 237 -9.12 0.30 -2.55
C ILE A 237 -9.71 -1.09 -2.31
N ILE A 238 -9.83 -1.52 -1.04
CA ILE A 238 -10.42 -2.80 -0.67
C ILE A 238 -11.88 -2.87 -1.13
N GLU A 239 -12.67 -1.82 -0.91
CA GLU A 239 -14.07 -1.74 -1.35
C GLU A 239 -14.21 -1.89 -2.88
N LEU A 240 -13.38 -1.18 -3.65
CA LEU A 240 -13.35 -1.31 -5.11
C LEU A 240 -12.92 -2.71 -5.58
N CYS A 241 -12.02 -3.37 -4.84
CA CYS A 241 -11.64 -4.75 -5.13
C CYS A 241 -12.77 -5.76 -4.81
N GLN A 242 -13.62 -5.50 -3.81
CA GLN A 242 -14.76 -6.35 -3.48
C GLN A 242 -15.83 -6.33 -4.57
N GLN A 243 -16.10 -5.16 -5.14
CA GLN A 243 -17.06 -5.00 -6.25
C GLN A 243 -16.68 -5.77 -7.52
N TYR A 244 -15.42 -6.22 -7.64
CA TYR A 244 -14.94 -7.06 -8.75
C TYR A 244 -15.23 -8.56 -8.60
N GLU A 245 -15.54 -8.99 -7.38
CA GLU A 245 -15.88 -10.39 -7.08
C GLU A 245 -17.36 -10.70 -7.36
N GLU A 246 -18.23 -9.67 -7.29
CA GLU A 246 -19.66 -9.72 -7.64
C GLU A 246 -19.90 -9.75 -9.17
#